data_AF-A0A2N6L5C3-F1
#
_entry.id   AF-A0A2N6L5C3-F1
#
_cell.length_a   1.000
_cell.length_b   1.000
_cell.length_c   1.000
_cell.angle_alpha   90.00
_cell.angle_beta   90.00
_cell.angle_gamma   90.00
#
_symmetry.space_group_name_H-M   'P 1'
#
loop_
_entity.id
_entity.type
_entity.pdbx_description
1 polymer ?
#
loop_
_entity_poly.entity_id
_entity_poly.type
_entity_poly.pdbx_seq_one_letter_code
_entity_poly.pdbx_strand_id
1 'polypeptide(L)'
;MNPLSELKHLPEHYYNLVKRVFHQLSIRQKIILGYGLSLGVAVLGTTAGLLIGRSHYQQARYQMIMADEESHLFSTLQGELLEIQSYQQGIVPFLNQKPRLLQEASELKTNVAEAEKLFSQLEEFSRSTSQADLLALLKKYDGTVSLYFQQLRTLLDQISSLVSSPQEVPKAQELILQFSQSKTALDFYEFSQELNKIAKTVRDHQEEADQAQNQASVLQALIIISSILLSTAIAATLAIYTSYIIVRPLQTLNFVAQKVTQENNFDLRVSVTTKDEVGTLADSLNQLIQQVKYLLKEQKAEAEARLIQSEKLSSLGRMIAGIAHEINNPINFIYGNLSSAKTYI
;
A
#
# COMPACT_ATOMS: atom_id res chain seq x y z
N MET A 1 -21.89 -27.38 2.84
CA MET A 1 -22.45 -26.02 2.69
C MET A 1 -21.35 -25.13 2.15
N ASN A 2 -21.51 -24.62 0.92
CA ASN A 2 -20.45 -23.99 0.15
C ASN A 2 -20.68 -22.46 0.13
N PRO A 3 -19.77 -21.59 0.58
CA PRO A 3 -20.03 -20.15 0.75
C PRO A 3 -20.07 -19.35 -0.57
N LEU A 4 -20.00 -20.03 -1.72
CA LEU A 4 -19.87 -19.40 -3.04
C LEU A 4 -21.20 -19.13 -3.76
N SER A 5 -22.35 -19.41 -3.14
CA SER A 5 -23.67 -19.17 -3.74
C SER A 5 -24.28 -17.78 -3.45
N GLU A 6 -23.69 -16.98 -2.54
CA GLU A 6 -24.27 -15.68 -2.15
C GLU A 6 -23.79 -14.46 -2.96
N LEU A 7 -22.80 -14.62 -3.86
CA LEU A 7 -22.27 -13.50 -4.65
C LEU A 7 -22.92 -13.31 -6.04
N LYS A 8 -24.09 -13.92 -6.30
CA LYS A 8 -24.73 -13.92 -7.62
C LYS A 8 -25.91 -12.97 -7.81
N HIS A 9 -26.18 -12.08 -6.85
CA HIS A 9 -27.24 -11.09 -6.96
C HIS A 9 -26.74 -9.67 -6.66
N LEU A 10 -25.86 -9.15 -7.52
CA LEU A 10 -25.81 -7.71 -7.73
C LEU A 10 -27.01 -7.34 -8.63
N PRO A 11 -27.91 -6.42 -8.21
CA PRO A 11 -29.14 -6.15 -8.97
C PRO A 11 -28.78 -5.58 -10.36
N GLU A 12 -29.35 -6.14 -11.43
CA GLU A 12 -29.21 -5.61 -12.82
C GLU A 12 -29.50 -4.10 -12.92
N HIS A 13 -30.26 -3.57 -11.97
CA HIS A 13 -30.58 -2.16 -11.84
C HIS A 13 -29.33 -1.26 -11.71
N TYR A 14 -28.26 -1.70 -11.03
CA TYR A 14 -27.05 -0.90 -10.87
C TYR A 14 -26.22 -0.84 -12.15
N TYR A 15 -26.12 -1.95 -12.88
CA TYR A 15 -25.41 -2.00 -14.17
C TYR A 15 -26.05 -1.06 -15.20
N ASN A 16 -27.39 -1.04 -15.26
CA ASN A 16 -28.14 -0.17 -16.15
C ASN A 16 -28.08 1.31 -15.73
N LEU A 17 -28.02 1.62 -14.44
CA LEU A 17 -27.87 2.99 -13.94
C LEU A 17 -26.50 3.58 -14.31
N VAL A 18 -25.43 2.84 -14.04
CA VAL A 18 -24.05 3.23 -14.36
C VAL A 18 -23.90 3.39 -15.89
N LYS A 19 -24.39 2.44 -16.68
CA LYS A 19 -24.32 2.54 -18.14
C LYS A 19 -25.04 3.77 -18.68
N ARG A 20 -26.21 4.12 -18.12
CA ARG A 20 -27.02 5.27 -18.57
C ARG A 20 -26.38 6.61 -18.20
N VAL A 21 -25.84 6.73 -16.99
CA VAL A 21 -25.12 7.94 -16.53
C VAL A 21 -23.85 8.14 -17.36
N PHE A 22 -23.07 7.08 -17.61
CA PHE A 22 -21.80 7.21 -18.31
C PHE A 22 -21.92 7.39 -19.83
N HIS A 23 -23.07 7.11 -20.46
CA HIS A 23 -23.24 7.35 -21.91
C HIS A 23 -23.37 8.84 -22.27
N GLN A 24 -23.72 9.69 -21.31
CA GLN A 24 -23.92 11.14 -21.52
C GLN A 24 -22.75 11.99 -21.05
N LEU A 25 -21.80 11.40 -20.31
CA LEU A 25 -20.62 12.10 -19.84
C LEU A 25 -19.65 12.37 -21.00
N SER A 26 -18.97 13.51 -20.93
CA SER A 26 -17.80 13.79 -21.78
C SER A 26 -16.69 12.77 -21.55
N ILE A 27 -15.87 12.52 -22.58
CA ILE A 27 -14.64 11.71 -22.45
C ILE A 27 -13.78 12.22 -21.29
N ARG A 28 -13.63 13.54 -21.17
CA ARG A 28 -12.87 14.19 -20.10
C ARG A 28 -13.41 13.81 -18.72
N GLN A 29 -14.73 13.89 -18.51
CA GLN A 29 -15.35 13.52 -17.24
C GLN A 29 -15.15 12.03 -16.92
N LYS A 30 -15.26 11.13 -17.90
CA LYS A 30 -15.02 9.69 -17.70
C LYS A 30 -13.59 9.41 -17.23
N ILE A 31 -12.61 10.08 -17.85
CA ILE A 31 -11.20 9.96 -17.50
C ILE A 31 -10.94 10.52 -16.10
N ILE A 32 -11.41 11.75 -15.81
CA ILE A 32 -11.20 12.39 -14.50
C ILE A 32 -11.85 11.57 -13.37
N LEU A 33 -13.09 11.11 -13.55
CA LEU A 33 -13.78 10.29 -12.56
C LEU A 33 -13.07 8.95 -12.33
N GLY A 34 -12.58 8.32 -13.41
CA GLY A 34 -11.86 7.05 -13.31
C GLY A 34 -10.55 7.17 -12.53
N TYR A 35 -9.68 8.11 -12.92
CA TYR A 35 -8.42 8.34 -12.22
C TYR A 35 -8.64 8.86 -10.80
N GLY A 36 -9.57 9.78 -10.60
CA GLY A 36 -9.91 10.33 -9.29
C GLY A 36 -10.39 9.24 -8.33
N LEU A 37 -11.21 8.30 -8.80
CA LEU A 37 -11.71 7.21 -7.97
C LEU A 37 -10.63 6.17 -7.64
N SER A 38 -9.84 5.74 -8.63
CA SER A 38 -8.74 4.80 -8.38
C SER A 38 -7.69 5.39 -7.43
N LEU A 39 -7.24 6.63 -7.69
CA LEU A 39 -6.23 7.28 -6.88
C LEU A 39 -6.76 7.65 -5.49
N GLY A 40 -8.04 8.07 -5.41
CA GLY A 40 -8.72 8.35 -4.15
C GLY A 40 -8.78 7.14 -3.23
N VAL A 41 -9.10 5.94 -3.75
CA VAL A 41 -9.10 4.70 -2.96
C VAL A 41 -7.70 4.38 -2.41
N ALA A 42 -6.66 4.52 -3.23
CA ALA A 42 -5.28 4.27 -2.79
C ALA A 42 -4.83 5.27 -1.71
N VAL A 43 -5.08 6.57 -1.94
CA VAL A 43 -4.69 7.62 -0.99
C VAL A 43 -5.46 7.47 0.32
N LEU A 44 -6.79 7.35 0.28
CA LEU A 44 -7.60 7.20 1.49
C LEU A 44 -7.24 5.93 2.28
N GLY A 45 -7.03 4.80 1.59
CA GLY A 45 -6.62 3.56 2.24
C GLY A 45 -5.24 3.67 2.89
N THR A 46 -4.28 4.31 2.22
CA THR A 46 -2.94 4.55 2.78
C THR A 46 -3.00 5.50 3.98
N THR A 47 -3.75 6.60 3.87
CA THR A 47 -3.92 7.56 4.98
C THR A 47 -4.63 6.93 6.17
N ALA A 48 -5.69 6.15 5.95
CA ALA A 48 -6.40 5.43 7.00
C ALA A 48 -5.49 4.41 7.69
N GLY A 49 -4.75 3.61 6.92
CA GLY A 49 -3.76 2.67 7.44
C GLY A 49 -2.69 3.35 8.30
N LEU A 50 -2.15 4.48 7.82
CA LEU A 50 -1.16 5.28 8.56
C LEU A 50 -1.73 5.91 9.84
N LEU A 51 -2.98 6.40 9.82
CA LEU A 51 -3.62 6.99 11.00
C LEU A 51 -3.92 5.94 12.08
N ILE A 52 -4.49 4.79 11.68
CA ILE A 52 -4.75 3.67 12.58
C ILE A 52 -3.44 3.16 13.16
N GLY A 53 -2.43 2.94 12.31
CA GLY A 53 -1.08 2.57 12.72
C GLY A 53 -0.51 3.57 13.72
N ARG A 54 -0.52 4.87 13.43
CA ARG A 54 0.07 5.90 14.28
C ARG A 54 -0.61 6.01 15.65
N SER A 55 -1.94 5.93 15.68
CA SER A 55 -2.73 5.99 16.93
C SER A 55 -2.32 4.87 17.89
N HIS A 56 -2.30 3.63 17.40
CA HIS A 56 -1.93 2.48 18.22
C HIS A 56 -0.42 2.43 18.50
N TYR A 57 0.41 2.84 17.53
CA TYR A 57 1.87 2.77 17.64
C TYR A 57 2.45 3.76 18.64
N GLN A 58 1.98 5.02 18.68
CA GLN A 58 2.53 6.03 19.59
C GLN A 58 2.30 5.67 21.06
N GLN A 59 1.08 5.21 21.37
CA GLN A 59 0.71 4.86 22.74
C GLN A 59 1.37 3.54 23.18
N ALA A 60 1.42 2.53 22.32
CA ALA A 60 2.11 1.27 22.59
C ALA A 60 3.63 1.48 22.76
N ARG A 61 4.27 2.29 21.91
CA ARG A 61 5.71 2.58 22.01
C ARG A 61 6.11 3.24 23.32
N TYR A 62 5.34 4.22 23.77
CA TYR A 62 5.68 4.91 25.02
C TYR A 62 5.57 3.95 26.21
N GLN A 63 4.52 3.13 26.26
CA GLN A 63 4.34 2.11 27.29
C GLN A 63 5.41 1.01 27.19
N MET A 64 5.77 0.58 25.98
CA MET A 64 6.79 -0.43 25.72
C MET A 64 8.19 0.03 26.14
N ILE A 65 8.60 1.27 25.83
CA ILE A 65 9.92 1.80 26.22
C ILE A 65 10.03 1.85 27.75
N MET A 66 8.99 2.33 28.43
CA MET A 66 8.97 2.39 29.88
C MET A 66 8.96 0.98 30.50
N ALA A 67 8.19 0.06 29.95
CA ALA A 67 8.14 -1.33 30.40
C ALA A 67 9.46 -2.08 30.14
N ASP A 68 10.18 -1.79 29.06
CA ASP A 68 11.46 -2.42 28.73
C ASP A 68 12.57 -1.95 29.68
N GLU A 69 12.65 -0.65 29.94
CA GLU A 69 13.60 -0.08 30.92
C GLU A 69 13.32 -0.61 32.33
N GLU A 70 12.04 -0.70 32.71
CA GLU A 70 11.60 -1.30 33.96
C GLU A 70 11.98 -2.78 34.06
N SER A 71 11.59 -3.58 33.07
CA SER A 71 11.85 -5.02 32.99
C SER A 71 13.34 -5.36 33.01
N HIS A 72 14.16 -4.59 32.29
CA HIS A 72 15.61 -4.75 32.32
C HIS A 72 16.16 -4.53 33.73
N LEU A 73 15.75 -3.44 34.39
CA LEU A 73 16.21 -3.09 35.73
C LEU A 73 15.78 -4.13 36.77
N PHE A 74 14.54 -4.61 36.69
CA PHE A 74 14.05 -5.73 37.50
C PHE A 74 14.83 -7.02 37.28
N SER A 75 15.05 -7.42 36.02
CA SER A 75 15.74 -8.69 35.72
C SER A 75 17.19 -8.67 36.16
N THR A 76 17.86 -7.52 36.02
CA THR A 76 19.25 -7.34 36.45
C THR A 76 19.34 -7.40 37.97
N LEU A 77 18.49 -6.64 38.67
CA LEU A 77 18.45 -6.68 40.13
C LEU A 77 18.10 -8.08 40.66
N GLN A 78 17.14 -8.76 40.04
CA GLN A 78 16.79 -10.13 40.40
C GLN A 78 17.99 -11.07 40.24
N GLY A 79 18.73 -10.97 39.12
CA GLY A 79 19.95 -11.74 38.89
C GLY A 79 20.96 -11.55 40.01
N GLU A 80 21.26 -10.29 40.35
CA GLU A 80 22.18 -9.94 41.43
C GLU A 80 21.72 -10.46 42.80
N LEU A 81 20.42 -10.32 43.12
CA LEU A 81 19.88 -10.81 44.40
C LEU A 81 19.96 -12.34 44.51
N LEU A 82 19.67 -13.06 43.41
CA LEU A 82 19.82 -14.52 43.36
C LEU A 82 21.29 -14.94 43.46
N GLU A 83 22.19 -14.20 42.84
CA GLU A 83 23.63 -14.47 42.88
C GLU A 83 24.19 -14.24 44.29
N ILE A 84 23.78 -13.17 44.98
CA ILE A 84 24.09 -12.91 46.40
C ILE A 84 23.59 -14.06 47.30
N GLN A 85 22.36 -14.53 47.08
CA GLN A 85 21.80 -15.67 47.82
C GLN A 85 22.57 -16.96 47.54
N SER A 86 22.97 -17.20 46.29
CA SER A 86 23.76 -18.35 45.88
C SER A 86 25.16 -18.35 46.52
N TYR A 87 25.89 -17.23 46.45
CA TYR A 87 27.23 -17.09 47.04
C TYR A 87 27.22 -17.23 48.56
N GLN A 88 26.19 -16.74 49.25
CA GLN A 88 26.05 -16.94 50.69
C GLN A 88 26.06 -18.44 51.06
N GLN A 89 25.41 -19.29 50.26
CA GLN A 89 25.43 -20.73 50.45
C GLN A 89 26.73 -21.37 49.92
N GLY A 90 27.29 -20.81 48.85
CA GLY A 90 28.51 -21.26 48.19
C GLY A 90 29.80 -21.00 48.96
N ILE A 91 29.80 -20.14 49.99
CA ILE A 91 31.00 -19.84 50.80
C ILE A 91 31.40 -20.99 51.74
N VAL A 92 30.43 -21.81 52.18
CA VAL A 92 30.63 -22.83 53.23
C VAL A 92 31.69 -23.88 52.87
N PRO A 93 31.74 -24.44 51.63
CA PRO A 93 32.79 -25.37 51.22
C PRO A 93 34.20 -24.76 51.20
N PHE A 94 34.32 -23.45 51.05
CA PHE A 94 35.61 -22.75 50.91
C PHE A 94 36.16 -22.22 52.24
N LEU A 95 35.48 -22.44 53.36
CA LEU A 95 35.95 -22.01 54.68
C LEU A 95 37.32 -22.59 55.08
N ASN A 96 37.77 -23.68 54.48
CA ASN A 96 39.11 -24.25 54.69
C ASN A 96 40.16 -23.76 53.67
N GLN A 97 39.75 -22.98 52.67
CA GLN A 97 40.58 -22.57 51.53
C GLN A 97 40.70 -21.04 51.49
N LYS A 98 41.57 -20.49 52.33
CA LYS A 98 41.72 -19.03 52.52
C LYS A 98 41.82 -18.22 51.21
N PRO A 99 42.62 -18.59 50.19
CA PRO A 99 42.70 -17.82 48.94
C PRO A 99 41.36 -17.77 48.20
N ARG A 100 40.64 -18.90 48.15
CA ARG A 100 39.35 -18.99 47.48
C ARG A 100 38.27 -18.26 48.25
N LEU A 101 38.24 -18.39 49.58
CA LEU A 101 37.31 -17.67 50.45
C LEU A 101 37.43 -16.15 50.28
N LEU A 102 38.66 -15.61 50.26
CA LEU A 102 38.88 -14.17 50.09
C LEU A 102 38.43 -13.68 48.71
N GLN A 103 38.61 -14.50 47.67
CA GLN A 103 38.09 -14.21 46.33
C GLN A 103 36.56 -14.14 46.33
N GLU A 104 35.89 -15.20 46.80
CA GLU A 104 34.43 -15.29 46.86
C GLU A 104 33.81 -14.16 47.72
N ALA A 105 34.45 -13.84 48.85
CA ALA A 105 34.01 -12.73 49.71
C ALA A 105 34.19 -11.36 49.02
N SER A 106 35.22 -11.19 48.20
CA SER A 106 35.43 -9.97 47.42
C SER A 106 34.42 -9.85 46.27
N GLU A 107 34.15 -10.94 45.56
CA GLU A 107 33.14 -10.99 44.49
C GLU A 107 31.75 -10.67 45.09
N LEU A 108 31.39 -11.30 46.20
CA LEU A 108 30.12 -11.02 46.88
C LEU A 108 29.99 -9.56 47.35
N LYS A 109 31.08 -8.93 47.82
CA LYS A 109 31.06 -7.50 48.17
C LYS A 109 30.80 -6.61 46.95
N THR A 110 31.32 -6.99 45.78
CA THR A 110 31.08 -6.28 44.52
C THR A 110 29.61 -6.40 44.11
N ASN A 111 29.05 -7.61 44.08
CA ASN A 111 27.64 -7.82 43.72
C ASN A 111 26.69 -7.11 44.68
N VAL A 112 27.00 -7.08 45.98
CA VAL A 112 26.24 -6.28 46.95
C VAL A 112 26.27 -4.78 46.61
N ALA A 113 27.42 -4.23 46.21
CA ALA A 113 27.51 -2.82 45.80
C ALA A 113 26.75 -2.55 44.49
N GLU A 114 26.77 -3.48 43.55
CA GLU A 114 26.01 -3.41 42.30
C GLU A 114 24.49 -3.47 42.56
N ALA A 115 24.05 -4.40 43.42
CA ALA A 115 22.66 -4.51 43.85
C ALA A 115 22.16 -3.25 44.58
N GLU A 116 22.98 -2.61 45.43
CA GLU A 116 22.64 -1.33 46.07
C GLU A 116 22.41 -0.21 45.05
N LYS A 117 23.26 -0.15 44.03
CA LYS A 117 23.13 0.82 42.93
C LYS A 117 21.85 0.57 42.15
N LEU A 118 21.58 -0.68 41.75
CA LEU A 118 20.37 -1.06 41.03
C LEU A 118 19.10 -0.81 41.85
N PHE A 119 19.13 -1.09 43.15
CA PHE A 119 18.02 -0.80 44.05
C PHE A 119 17.74 0.70 44.15
N SER A 120 18.77 1.52 44.22
CA SER A 120 18.62 2.99 44.22
C SER A 120 18.00 3.49 42.91
N GLN A 121 18.41 2.92 41.77
CA GLN A 121 17.82 3.23 40.47
C GLN A 121 16.36 2.76 40.37
N LEU A 122 16.02 1.58 40.92
CA LEU A 122 14.66 1.07 40.99
C LEU A 122 13.77 2.02 41.80
N GLU A 123 14.26 2.52 42.93
CA GLU A 123 13.52 3.43 43.79
C GLU A 123 13.25 4.76 43.09
N GLU A 124 14.26 5.33 42.42
CA GLU A 124 14.10 6.54 41.61
C GLU A 124 13.11 6.33 40.45
N PHE A 125 13.24 5.21 39.74
CA PHE A 125 12.34 4.84 38.67
C PHE A 125 10.89 4.70 39.16
N SER A 126 10.66 3.98 40.27
CA SER A 126 9.32 3.76 40.84
C SER A 126 8.57 5.06 41.13
N ARG A 127 9.29 6.12 41.53
CA ARG A 127 8.72 7.45 41.80
C ARG A 127 8.30 8.18 40.53
N SER A 128 8.93 7.87 39.39
CA SER A 128 8.64 8.48 38.10
C SER A 128 7.47 7.80 37.36
N THR A 129 7.33 6.47 37.50
CA THR A 129 6.43 5.65 36.67
C THR A 129 5.08 5.35 37.34
N SER A 130 4.87 5.76 38.60
CA SER A 130 3.60 5.60 39.35
C SER A 130 3.10 4.14 39.47
N GLN A 131 3.99 3.14 39.46
CA GLN A 131 3.60 1.75 39.72
C GLN A 131 3.20 1.56 41.20
N ALA A 132 1.91 1.35 41.44
CA ALA A 132 1.37 1.21 42.80
C ALA A 132 1.93 -0.02 43.55
N ASP A 133 2.11 -1.15 42.84
CA ASP A 133 2.56 -2.40 43.45
C ASP A 133 4.04 -2.35 43.85
N LEU A 134 4.91 -1.80 43.00
CA LEU A 134 6.32 -1.62 43.31
C LEU A 134 6.52 -0.62 44.46
N LEU A 135 5.81 0.51 44.44
CA LEU A 135 5.85 1.48 45.53
C LEU A 135 5.38 0.87 46.86
N ALA A 136 4.34 0.03 46.84
CA ALA A 136 3.87 -0.68 48.03
C ALA A 136 4.92 -1.66 48.55
N LEU A 137 5.60 -2.39 47.67
CA LEU A 137 6.67 -3.32 48.04
C LEU A 137 7.88 -2.60 48.65
N LEU A 138 8.38 -1.56 47.97
CA LEU A 138 9.52 -0.77 48.44
C LEU A 138 9.23 -0.13 49.80
N LYS A 139 8.00 0.35 50.01
CA LYS A 139 7.57 0.88 51.31
C LYS A 139 7.43 -0.19 52.40
N LYS A 140 6.99 -1.41 52.04
CA LYS A 140 6.84 -2.53 52.97
C LYS A 140 8.18 -3.00 53.54
N TYR A 141 9.22 -3.01 52.71
CA TYR A 141 10.57 -3.46 53.06
C TYR A 141 11.58 -2.31 53.14
N ASP A 142 11.11 -1.11 53.48
CA ASP A 142 11.95 0.07 53.60
C ASP A 142 13.06 -0.16 54.65
N GLY A 143 14.30 0.11 54.27
CA GLY A 143 15.48 -0.16 55.09
C GLY A 143 15.87 -1.64 55.28
N THR A 144 15.05 -2.61 54.86
CA THR A 144 15.37 -4.05 54.98
C THR A 144 16.58 -4.41 54.12
N VAL A 145 16.61 -3.95 52.86
CA VAL A 145 17.66 -4.25 51.89
C VAL A 145 19.01 -3.68 52.34
N SER A 146 19.04 -2.42 52.76
CA SER A 146 20.27 -1.77 53.24
C SER A 146 20.80 -2.41 54.53
N LEU A 147 19.91 -2.76 55.47
CA LEU A 147 20.28 -3.43 56.70
C LEU A 147 20.84 -4.84 56.43
N TYR A 148 20.23 -5.59 55.51
CA TYR A 148 20.73 -6.89 55.08
C TYR A 148 22.13 -6.81 54.49
N PHE A 149 22.37 -5.90 53.56
CA PHE A 149 23.68 -5.70 52.94
C PHE A 149 24.76 -5.26 53.94
N GLN A 150 24.40 -4.42 54.91
CA GLN A 150 25.31 -4.03 56.00
C GLN A 150 25.69 -5.22 56.89
N GLN A 151 24.72 -6.03 57.30
CA GLN A 151 24.96 -7.22 58.11
C GLN A 151 25.76 -8.28 57.34
N LEU A 152 25.49 -8.45 56.04
CA LEU A 152 26.23 -9.36 55.17
C LEU A 152 27.70 -8.93 55.04
N ARG A 153 27.99 -7.64 54.82
CA ARG A 153 29.38 -7.13 54.81
C ARG A 153 30.09 -7.40 56.13
N THR A 154 29.41 -7.15 57.25
CA THR A 154 29.94 -7.41 58.60
C THR A 154 30.26 -8.89 58.81
N LEU A 155 29.37 -9.79 58.37
CA LEU A 155 29.58 -11.22 58.41
C LEU A 155 30.81 -11.63 57.58
N LEU A 156 30.95 -11.10 56.36
CA LEU A 156 32.07 -11.40 55.48
C LEU A 156 33.41 -10.94 56.08
N ASP A 157 33.44 -9.78 56.73
CA ASP A 157 34.63 -9.28 57.42
C ASP A 157 34.99 -10.17 58.62
N GLN A 158 34.01 -10.61 59.40
CA GLN A 158 34.21 -11.53 60.52
C GLN A 158 34.76 -12.88 60.04
N ILE A 159 34.15 -13.48 59.02
CA ILE A 159 34.61 -14.76 58.43
C ILE A 159 36.03 -14.63 57.87
N SER A 160 36.32 -13.54 57.15
CA SER A 160 37.65 -13.28 56.58
C SER A 160 38.73 -13.16 57.65
N SER A 161 38.38 -12.68 58.85
CA SER A 161 39.28 -12.57 59.99
C SER A 161 39.52 -13.90 60.72
N LEU A 162 38.49 -14.76 60.81
CA LEU A 162 38.49 -16.03 61.55
C LEU A 162 39.21 -17.18 60.80
N VAL A 163 39.26 -17.15 59.47
CA VAL A 163 39.84 -18.26 58.67
C VAL A 163 41.37 -18.17 58.59
N SER A 164 42.01 -17.95 59.73
CA SER A 164 43.47 -18.04 59.91
C SER A 164 43.90 -19.41 60.46
N SER A 165 42.97 -20.21 61.01
CA SER A 165 43.21 -21.55 61.56
C SER A 165 42.04 -22.51 61.26
N PRO A 166 42.28 -23.79 60.89
CA PRO A 166 41.22 -24.79 60.65
C PRO A 166 40.28 -25.02 61.86
N GLN A 167 40.72 -24.65 63.07
CA GLN A 167 39.94 -24.78 64.30
C GLN A 167 38.79 -23.76 64.40
N GLU A 168 38.81 -22.69 63.60
CA GLU A 168 37.82 -21.61 63.64
C GLU A 168 36.68 -21.79 62.62
N VAL A 169 36.77 -22.81 61.77
CA VAL A 169 35.78 -23.13 60.73
C VAL A 169 34.38 -23.42 61.32
N PRO A 170 34.22 -24.18 62.43
CA PRO A 170 32.90 -24.38 63.03
C PRO A 170 32.27 -23.06 63.50
N LYS A 171 33.09 -22.12 64.00
CA LYS A 171 32.62 -20.79 64.44
C LYS A 171 32.17 -19.95 63.25
N ALA A 172 32.86 -20.01 62.12
CA ALA A 172 32.43 -19.35 60.88
C ALA A 172 31.11 -19.94 60.35
N GLN A 173 30.94 -21.27 60.41
CA GLN A 173 29.68 -21.94 60.04
C GLN A 173 28.53 -21.50 60.95
N GLU A 174 28.76 -21.38 62.26
CA GLU A 174 27.77 -20.90 63.21
C GLU A 174 27.34 -19.45 62.91
N LEU A 175 28.29 -18.57 62.59
CA LEU A 175 27.98 -17.18 62.21
C LEU A 175 27.14 -17.10 60.93
N ILE A 176 27.47 -17.89 59.90
CA ILE A 176 26.69 -17.98 58.66
C ILE A 176 25.26 -18.46 58.95
N LEU A 177 25.13 -19.49 59.79
CA LEU A 177 23.84 -20.05 60.16
C LEU A 177 22.99 -19.02 60.94
N GLN A 178 23.57 -18.36 61.94
CA GLN A 178 22.89 -17.31 62.71
C GLN A 178 22.44 -16.14 61.82
N PHE A 179 23.28 -15.72 60.87
CA PHE A 179 22.90 -14.69 59.91
C PHE A 179 21.74 -15.15 59.02
N SER A 180 21.81 -16.36 58.45
CA SER A 180 20.75 -16.90 57.57
C SER A 180 19.38 -17.05 58.26
N GLN A 181 19.38 -17.26 59.59
CA GLN A 181 18.17 -17.36 60.41
C GLN A 181 17.75 -16.03 61.04
N SER A 182 18.51 -14.96 60.81
CA SER A 182 18.18 -13.64 61.34
C SER A 182 16.89 -13.12 60.72
N LYS A 183 16.14 -12.31 61.49
CA LYS A 183 14.92 -11.66 60.99
C LYS A 183 15.21 -10.84 59.73
N THR A 184 16.34 -10.12 59.70
CA THR A 184 16.75 -9.32 58.53
C THR A 184 16.97 -10.17 57.28
N ALA A 185 17.60 -11.34 57.41
CA ALA A 185 17.79 -12.25 56.28
C ALA A 185 16.46 -12.83 55.80
N LEU A 186 15.57 -13.24 56.71
CA LEU A 186 14.24 -13.74 56.37
C LEU A 186 13.39 -12.68 55.65
N ASP A 187 13.34 -11.45 56.20
CA ASP A 187 12.63 -10.33 55.60
C ASP A 187 13.20 -10.00 54.20
N PHE A 188 14.53 -10.09 54.00
CA PHE A 188 15.17 -9.92 52.70
C PHE A 188 14.82 -11.03 51.70
N TYR A 189 14.75 -12.30 52.15
CA TYR A 189 14.32 -13.40 51.29
C TYR A 189 12.85 -13.24 50.86
N GLU A 190 11.97 -12.81 51.76
CA GLU A 190 10.58 -12.49 51.42
C GLU A 190 10.50 -11.33 50.42
N PHE A 191 11.25 -10.24 50.65
CA PHE A 191 11.36 -9.13 49.71
C PHE A 191 11.78 -9.61 48.32
N SER A 192 12.84 -10.42 48.24
CA SER A 192 13.35 -10.96 46.97
C SER A 192 12.30 -11.83 46.26
N GLN A 193 11.53 -12.63 47.00
CA GLN A 193 10.43 -13.42 46.42
C GLN A 193 9.26 -12.57 45.93
N GLU A 194 8.85 -11.55 46.68
CA GLU A 194 7.78 -10.64 46.26
C GLU A 194 8.21 -9.78 45.06
N LEU A 195 9.46 -9.32 45.05
CA LEU A 195 10.05 -8.60 43.92
C LEU A 195 10.02 -9.47 42.65
N ASN A 196 10.33 -10.75 42.76
CA ASN A 196 10.29 -11.70 41.65
C ASN A 196 8.86 -11.87 41.08
N LYS A 197 7.83 -11.88 41.95
CA LYS A 197 6.42 -11.91 41.49
C LYS A 197 6.07 -10.66 40.69
N ILE A 198 6.47 -9.47 41.16
CA ILE A 198 6.21 -8.21 40.44
C ILE A 198 6.98 -8.19 39.12
N ALA A 199 8.27 -8.55 39.13
CA ALA A 199 9.10 -8.62 37.93
C ALA A 199 8.48 -9.50 36.84
N LYS A 200 7.92 -10.66 37.24
CA LYS A 200 7.21 -11.54 36.33
C LYS A 200 5.97 -10.88 35.73
N THR A 201 5.13 -10.24 36.54
CA THR A 201 3.94 -9.52 36.06
C THR A 201 4.31 -8.40 35.08
N VAL A 202 5.37 -7.64 35.35
CA VAL A 202 5.87 -6.59 34.44
C VAL A 202 6.31 -7.18 33.11
N ARG A 203 7.04 -8.30 33.14
CA ARG A 203 7.47 -9.00 31.92
C ARG A 203 6.28 -9.54 31.11
N ASP A 204 5.29 -10.11 31.77
CA ASP A 204 4.08 -10.63 31.10
C ASP A 204 3.32 -9.46 30.41
N HIS A 205 3.20 -8.30 31.07
CA HIS A 205 2.61 -7.10 30.46
C HIS A 205 3.43 -6.51 29.30
N GLN A 206 4.77 -6.59 29.35
CA GLN A 206 5.63 -6.20 28.24
C GLN A 206 5.37 -7.08 27.01
N GLU A 207 5.32 -8.40 27.19
CA GLU A 207 5.02 -9.35 26.10
C GLU A 207 3.63 -9.10 25.49
N GLU A 208 2.62 -8.79 26.31
CA GLU A 208 1.29 -8.40 25.83
C GLU A 208 1.31 -7.11 25.01
N ALA A 209 2.03 -6.09 25.46
CA ALA A 209 2.17 -4.81 24.74
C ALA A 209 2.89 -4.98 23.40
N ASP A 210 3.95 -5.79 23.36
CA ASP A 210 4.69 -6.13 22.13
C ASP A 210 3.79 -6.88 21.14
N GLN A 211 2.99 -7.83 21.62
CA GLN A 211 2.02 -8.54 20.79
C GLN A 211 0.97 -7.59 20.22
N ALA A 212 0.42 -6.69 21.04
CA ALA A 212 -0.55 -5.70 20.59
C ALA A 212 0.05 -4.75 19.52
N GLN A 213 1.30 -4.31 19.70
CA GLN A 213 2.01 -3.48 18.72
C GLN A 213 2.25 -4.23 17.40
N ASN A 214 2.63 -5.50 17.48
CA ASN A 214 2.82 -6.34 16.30
C ASN A 214 1.50 -6.56 15.56
N GLN A 215 0.41 -6.83 16.27
CA GLN A 215 -0.92 -6.96 15.68
C GLN A 215 -1.38 -5.68 14.99
N ALA A 216 -1.18 -4.51 15.61
CA ALA A 216 -1.49 -3.22 15.01
C ALA A 216 -0.67 -2.97 13.73
N SER A 217 0.61 -3.35 13.73
CA SER A 217 1.50 -3.22 12.56
C SER A 217 1.07 -4.12 11.40
N VAL A 218 0.66 -5.36 11.70
CA VAL A 218 0.10 -6.29 10.71
C VAL A 218 -1.21 -5.77 10.13
N LEU A 219 -2.11 -5.26 10.98
CA LEU A 219 -3.39 -4.69 10.53
C LEU A 219 -3.17 -3.47 9.62
N GLN A 220 -2.24 -2.58 9.97
CA GLN A 220 -1.85 -1.44 9.12
C GLN A 220 -1.37 -1.91 7.75
N ALA A 221 -0.47 -2.90 7.69
CA ALA A 221 0.02 -3.44 6.43
C ALA A 221 -1.11 -4.06 5.59
N LEU A 222 -2.03 -4.80 6.21
CA LEU A 222 -3.19 -5.38 5.53
C LEU A 222 -4.11 -4.30 4.93
N ILE A 223 -4.39 -3.23 5.65
CA ILE A 223 -5.21 -2.10 5.14
C ILE A 223 -4.52 -1.45 3.94
N ILE A 224 -3.21 -1.19 4.04
CA ILE A 224 -2.44 -0.58 2.95
C ILE A 224 -2.43 -1.49 1.72
N ILE A 225 -2.04 -2.76 1.87
CA ILE A 225 -1.95 -3.72 0.75
C ILE A 225 -3.32 -3.94 0.11
N SER A 226 -4.37 -4.15 0.90
CA SER A 226 -5.73 -4.33 0.37
C SER A 226 -6.23 -3.10 -0.39
N SER A 227 -5.94 -1.89 0.10
CA SER A 227 -6.31 -0.65 -0.59
C SER A 227 -5.57 -0.46 -1.93
N ILE A 228 -4.29 -0.83 -1.99
CA ILE A 228 -3.49 -0.78 -3.23
C ILE A 228 -4.01 -1.79 -4.24
N LEU A 229 -4.27 -3.03 -3.81
CA LEU A 229 -4.82 -4.08 -4.67
C LEU A 229 -6.19 -3.68 -5.21
N LEU A 230 -7.06 -3.14 -4.36
CA LEU A 230 -8.38 -2.66 -4.76
C LEU A 230 -8.28 -1.50 -5.75
N SER A 231 -7.42 -0.51 -5.49
CA SER A 231 -7.18 0.61 -6.39
C SER A 231 -6.65 0.16 -7.76
N THR A 232 -5.74 -0.83 -7.77
CA THR A 232 -5.16 -1.41 -8.99
C THR A 232 -6.21 -2.16 -9.79
N ALA A 233 -7.05 -2.97 -9.13
CA ALA A 233 -8.15 -3.68 -9.78
C ALA A 233 -9.16 -2.70 -10.41
N ILE A 234 -9.48 -1.62 -9.70
CA ILE A 234 -10.35 -0.56 -10.22
C ILE A 234 -9.69 0.14 -11.43
N ALA A 235 -8.41 0.50 -11.34
CA ALA A 235 -7.67 1.10 -12.44
C ALA A 235 -7.66 0.21 -13.69
N ALA A 236 -7.38 -1.08 -13.53
CA ALA A 236 -7.37 -2.05 -14.63
C ALA A 236 -8.76 -2.20 -15.28
N THR A 237 -9.81 -2.28 -14.46
CA THR A 237 -11.19 -2.36 -14.94
C THR A 237 -11.57 -1.11 -15.73
N LEU A 238 -11.21 0.08 -15.23
CA LEU A 238 -11.43 1.34 -15.90
C LEU A 238 -10.63 1.46 -17.20
N ALA A 239 -9.38 0.99 -17.24
CA ALA A 239 -8.56 0.98 -18.45
C ALA A 239 -9.15 0.09 -19.55
N ILE A 240 -9.67 -1.08 -19.20
CA ILE A 240 -10.38 -1.96 -20.13
C ILE A 240 -11.67 -1.27 -20.62
N TYR A 241 -12.40 -0.63 -19.72
CA TYR A 241 -13.65 0.07 -20.05
C TYR A 241 -13.42 1.27 -20.98
N THR A 242 -12.42 2.11 -20.70
CA THR A 242 -12.06 3.26 -21.57
C THR A 242 -11.55 2.79 -22.94
N SER A 243 -10.81 1.68 -22.99
CA SER A 243 -10.41 1.05 -24.25
C SER A 243 -11.61 0.67 -25.11
N TYR A 244 -12.66 0.10 -24.52
CA TYR A 244 -13.85 -0.30 -25.25
C TYR A 244 -14.71 0.89 -25.72
N ILE A 245 -14.87 1.93 -24.90
CA ILE A 245 -15.81 3.02 -25.18
C ILE A 245 -15.18 4.19 -25.94
N ILE A 246 -13.86 4.38 -25.83
CA ILE A 246 -13.18 5.52 -26.47
C ILE A 246 -12.26 5.01 -27.57
N VAL A 247 -11.32 4.12 -27.26
CA VAL A 247 -10.26 3.74 -28.20
C VAL A 247 -10.81 2.97 -29.41
N ARG A 248 -11.65 1.95 -29.19
CA ARG A 248 -12.22 1.14 -30.28
C ARG A 248 -13.09 1.95 -31.27
N PRO A 249 -14.04 2.80 -30.83
CA PRO A 249 -14.79 3.65 -31.75
C PRO A 249 -13.90 4.63 -32.54
N LEU A 250 -12.88 5.22 -31.90
CA LEU A 250 -11.93 6.11 -32.60
C LEU A 250 -11.12 5.35 -33.68
N GLN A 251 -10.71 4.12 -33.39
CA GLN A 251 -10.07 3.26 -34.41
C GLN A 251 -11.02 2.94 -35.56
N THR A 252 -12.30 2.69 -35.26
CA THR A 252 -13.33 2.44 -36.28
C THR A 252 -13.57 3.67 -37.15
N LEU A 253 -13.64 4.85 -36.54
CA LEU A 253 -13.75 6.14 -37.24
C LEU A 253 -12.58 6.34 -38.21
N ASN A 254 -11.35 6.14 -37.73
CA ASN A 254 -10.15 6.26 -38.55
C ASN A 254 -10.15 5.26 -39.70
N PHE A 255 -10.51 4.00 -39.44
CA PHE A 255 -10.59 2.96 -40.46
C PHE A 255 -11.59 3.32 -41.57
N VAL A 256 -12.80 3.75 -41.21
CA VAL A 256 -13.81 4.11 -42.20
C VAL A 256 -13.40 5.36 -42.99
N ALA A 257 -12.82 6.37 -42.34
CA ALA A 257 -12.33 7.56 -43.03
C ALA A 257 -11.24 7.22 -44.07
N GLN A 258 -10.30 6.34 -43.73
CA GLN A 258 -9.28 5.85 -44.65
C GLN A 258 -9.90 5.02 -45.79
N LYS A 259 -10.85 4.14 -45.47
CA LYS A 259 -11.46 3.26 -46.47
C LYS A 259 -12.32 4.01 -47.47
N VAL A 260 -13.09 5.01 -47.03
CA VAL A 260 -13.89 5.88 -47.92
C VAL A 260 -13.01 6.57 -48.96
N THR A 261 -11.85 7.08 -48.53
CA THR A 261 -10.94 7.83 -49.39
C THR A 261 -10.14 6.92 -50.33
N GLN A 262 -9.69 5.75 -49.85
CA GLN A 262 -8.92 4.81 -50.67
C GLN A 262 -9.77 4.07 -51.72
N GLU A 263 -10.98 3.65 -51.34
CA GLU A 263 -11.85 2.87 -52.23
C GLU A 263 -12.81 3.75 -53.06
N ASN A 264 -12.80 5.07 -52.86
CA ASN A 264 -13.81 6.01 -53.38
C ASN A 264 -15.26 5.57 -53.06
N ASN A 265 -15.44 4.83 -51.96
CA ASN A 265 -16.73 4.29 -51.55
C ASN A 265 -17.39 5.22 -50.52
N PHE A 266 -18.14 6.20 -51.02
CA PHE A 266 -18.84 7.19 -50.19
C PHE A 266 -20.20 6.70 -49.65
N ASP A 267 -20.49 5.40 -49.73
CA ASP A 267 -21.65 4.77 -49.08
C ASP A 267 -21.35 4.27 -47.66
N LEU A 268 -20.06 4.14 -47.30
CA LEU A 268 -19.66 3.70 -45.97
C LEU A 268 -20.04 4.73 -44.90
N ARG A 269 -20.61 4.27 -43.78
CA ARG A 269 -21.00 5.11 -42.65
C ARG A 269 -20.48 4.50 -41.34
N VAL A 270 -20.16 5.36 -40.39
CA VAL A 270 -19.81 4.95 -39.03
C VAL A 270 -21.07 4.93 -38.18
N SER A 271 -21.26 3.87 -37.40
CA SER A 271 -22.36 3.78 -36.44
C SER A 271 -22.14 4.71 -35.25
N VAL A 272 -23.11 5.56 -34.96
CA VAL A 272 -23.11 6.45 -33.78
C VAL A 272 -23.57 5.65 -32.56
N THR A 273 -22.61 5.28 -31.71
CA THR A 273 -22.88 4.40 -30.55
C THR A 273 -22.98 5.16 -29.22
N THR A 274 -22.47 6.40 -29.16
CA THR A 274 -22.43 7.24 -27.97
C THR A 274 -22.98 8.63 -28.27
N LYS A 275 -23.34 9.39 -27.22
CA LYS A 275 -23.80 10.79 -27.33
C LYS A 275 -22.76 11.80 -26.83
N ASP A 276 -21.51 11.36 -26.70
CA ASP A 276 -20.38 12.15 -26.24
C ASP A 276 -19.59 12.70 -27.45
N GLU A 277 -18.36 13.18 -27.21
CA GLU A 277 -17.51 13.73 -28.27
C GLU A 277 -17.21 12.72 -29.39
N VAL A 278 -17.13 11.43 -29.07
CA VAL A 278 -16.94 10.36 -30.07
C VAL A 278 -18.17 10.26 -30.99
N GLY A 279 -19.37 10.35 -30.40
CA GLY A 279 -20.62 10.33 -31.15
C GLY A 279 -20.74 11.54 -32.09
N THR A 280 -20.49 12.73 -31.57
CA THR A 280 -20.49 13.97 -32.35
C THR A 280 -19.46 13.94 -33.49
N LEU A 281 -18.28 13.35 -33.25
CA LEU A 281 -17.26 13.16 -34.29
C LEU A 281 -17.72 12.17 -35.37
N ALA A 282 -18.40 11.08 -34.98
CA ALA A 282 -18.97 10.13 -35.92
C ALA A 282 -20.06 10.75 -36.80
N ASP A 283 -20.95 11.55 -36.21
CA ASP A 283 -21.96 12.32 -36.95
C ASP A 283 -21.30 13.29 -37.95
N SER A 284 -20.30 14.04 -37.50
CA SER A 284 -19.57 15.00 -38.34
C SER A 284 -18.88 14.32 -39.51
N LEU A 285 -18.22 13.17 -39.29
CA LEU A 285 -17.61 12.38 -40.36
C LEU A 285 -18.66 11.89 -41.37
N ASN A 286 -19.78 11.35 -40.90
CA ASN A 286 -20.86 10.88 -41.78
C ASN A 286 -21.45 12.02 -42.63
N GLN A 287 -21.61 13.22 -42.07
CA GLN A 287 -22.07 14.40 -42.80
C GLN A 287 -21.07 14.82 -43.88
N LEU A 288 -19.77 14.83 -43.57
CA LEU A 288 -18.72 15.13 -44.56
C LEU A 288 -18.70 14.11 -45.70
N ILE A 289 -18.78 12.81 -45.40
CA ILE A 289 -18.84 11.76 -46.43
C ILE A 289 -20.06 11.97 -47.33
N GLN A 290 -21.22 12.32 -46.77
CA GLN A 290 -22.43 12.58 -47.53
C GLN A 290 -22.33 13.83 -48.41
N GLN A 291 -21.73 14.92 -47.92
CA GLN A 291 -21.51 16.12 -48.72
C GLN A 291 -20.56 15.84 -49.90
N VAL A 292 -19.45 15.15 -49.65
CA VAL A 292 -18.51 14.77 -50.72
C VAL A 292 -19.21 13.89 -51.77
N LYS A 293 -20.03 12.92 -51.34
CA LYS A 293 -20.83 12.10 -52.25
C LYS A 293 -21.76 12.94 -53.14
N TYR A 294 -22.43 13.92 -52.55
CA TYR A 294 -23.34 14.80 -53.28
C TYR A 294 -22.58 15.64 -54.33
N LEU A 295 -21.48 16.28 -53.93
CA LEU A 295 -20.65 17.10 -54.82
C LEU A 295 -20.07 16.28 -55.99
N LEU A 296 -19.58 15.07 -55.73
CA LEU A 296 -19.07 14.18 -56.78
C LEU A 296 -20.17 13.76 -57.76
N LYS A 297 -21.39 13.52 -57.27
CA LYS A 297 -22.54 13.18 -58.12
C LYS A 297 -22.94 14.34 -59.02
N GLU A 298 -22.98 15.56 -58.47
CA GLU A 298 -23.28 16.78 -59.21
C GLU A 298 -22.23 17.04 -60.29
N GLN A 299 -20.94 16.99 -59.93
CA GLN A 299 -19.83 17.16 -60.88
C GLN A 299 -19.86 16.14 -62.02
N LYS A 300 -20.17 14.86 -61.71
CA LYS A 300 -20.29 13.81 -62.72
C LYS A 300 -21.44 14.08 -63.69
N ALA A 301 -22.60 14.48 -63.18
CA ALA A 301 -23.76 14.81 -64.00
C ALA A 301 -23.49 16.00 -64.94
N GLU A 302 -22.80 17.03 -64.45
CA GLU A 302 -22.38 18.17 -65.28
C GLU A 302 -21.41 17.75 -66.39
N ALA A 303 -20.43 16.90 -66.08
CA ALA A 303 -19.46 16.40 -67.06
C ALA A 303 -20.14 15.56 -68.15
N GLU A 304 -21.06 14.66 -67.77
CA GLU A 304 -21.84 13.84 -68.71
C GLU A 304 -22.70 14.71 -69.64
N ALA A 305 -23.36 15.75 -69.09
CA ALA A 305 -24.14 16.69 -69.90
C ALA A 305 -23.29 17.42 -70.95
N ARG A 306 -22.07 17.85 -70.57
CA ARG A 306 -21.11 18.48 -71.50
C ARG A 306 -20.65 17.52 -72.61
N LEU A 307 -20.40 16.25 -72.26
CA LEU A 307 -20.02 15.23 -73.25
C LEU A 307 -21.14 14.99 -74.27
N ILE A 308 -22.39 14.81 -73.79
CA ILE A 308 -23.55 14.65 -74.68
C ILE A 308 -23.72 15.86 -75.61
N GLN A 309 -23.53 17.08 -75.09
CA GLN A 309 -23.59 18.28 -75.91
C GLN A 309 -22.49 18.30 -76.99
N SER A 310 -21.27 17.91 -76.63
CA SER A 310 -20.14 17.80 -77.56
C SER A 310 -20.40 16.78 -78.67
N GLU A 311 -20.92 15.59 -78.33
CA GLU A 311 -21.29 14.56 -79.31
C GLU A 311 -22.40 15.01 -80.26
N LYS A 312 -23.41 15.72 -79.73
CA LYS A 312 -24.47 16.31 -80.56
C LYS A 312 -23.92 17.33 -81.56
N LEU A 313 -23.02 18.22 -81.11
CA LEU A 313 -22.37 19.20 -82.00
C LEU A 313 -21.49 18.53 -83.06
N SER A 314 -20.75 17.48 -82.69
CA SER A 314 -19.95 16.68 -83.63
C SER A 314 -20.82 15.97 -84.68
N SER A 315 -21.91 15.34 -84.24
CA SER A 315 -22.86 14.64 -85.12
C SER A 315 -23.55 15.62 -86.07
N LEU A 316 -23.94 16.79 -85.56
CA LEU A 316 -24.47 17.88 -86.38
C LEU A 316 -23.44 18.38 -87.40
N GLY A 317 -22.18 18.57 -87.00
CA GLY A 317 -21.10 18.94 -87.93
C GLY A 317 -20.89 17.91 -89.05
N ARG A 318 -20.90 16.61 -88.72
CA ARG A 318 -20.84 15.52 -89.71
C ARG A 318 -22.05 15.52 -90.65
N MET A 319 -23.25 15.74 -90.11
CA MET A 319 -24.47 15.81 -90.91
C MET A 319 -24.44 17.02 -91.86
N ILE A 320 -24.01 18.20 -91.38
CA ILE A 320 -23.86 19.40 -92.21
C ILE A 320 -22.82 19.16 -93.31
N ALA A 321 -21.69 18.53 -93.01
CA ALA A 321 -20.69 18.17 -94.00
C ALA A 321 -21.24 17.17 -95.04
N GLY A 322 -22.03 16.20 -94.62
CA GLY A 322 -22.74 15.27 -95.51
C GLY A 322 -23.75 15.98 -96.42
N ILE A 323 -24.59 16.85 -95.86
CA ILE A 323 -25.55 17.68 -96.61
C ILE A 323 -24.80 18.58 -97.61
N ALA A 324 -23.70 19.23 -97.20
CA ALA A 324 -22.88 20.04 -98.10
C ALA A 324 -22.31 19.20 -99.25
N HIS A 325 -21.90 17.97 -98.97
CA HIS A 325 -21.42 17.05 -100.00
C HIS A 325 -22.53 16.64 -100.97
N GLU A 326 -23.73 16.35 -100.44
CA GLU A 326 -24.91 15.99 -101.24
C GLU A 326 -25.49 17.16 -102.03
N ILE A 327 -25.34 18.41 -101.57
CA ILE A 327 -25.70 19.64 -102.30
C ILE A 327 -24.68 19.96 -103.39
N ASN A 328 -23.39 19.75 -103.12
CA ASN A 328 -22.35 19.96 -104.12
C ASN A 328 -22.51 19.02 -105.32
N ASN A 329 -23.03 17.80 -105.11
CA ASN A 329 -23.27 16.83 -106.20
C ASN A 329 -24.19 17.37 -107.32
N PRO A 330 -25.45 17.76 -107.07
CA PRO A 330 -26.33 18.33 -108.10
C PRO A 330 -25.82 19.66 -108.63
N ILE A 331 -25.17 20.51 -107.82
CA ILE A 331 -24.55 21.75 -108.32
C ILE A 331 -23.49 21.44 -109.37
N ASN A 332 -22.61 20.47 -109.11
CA ASN A 332 -21.60 20.03 -110.07
C ASN A 332 -22.25 19.41 -111.32
N PHE A 333 -23.34 18.65 -111.18
CA PHE A 333 -24.12 18.15 -112.33
C PHE A 333 -24.72 19.28 -113.17
N ILE A 334 -25.35 20.28 -112.54
CA ILE A 334 -25.93 21.44 -113.24
C ILE A 334 -24.83 22.21 -113.96
N TYR A 335 -23.73 22.52 -113.28
CA TYR A 335 -22.62 23.27 -113.84
C TYR A 335 -21.94 22.52 -115.01
N GLY A 336 -21.73 21.21 -114.87
CA GLY A 336 -21.17 20.37 -115.93
C GLY A 336 -22.05 20.31 -117.17
N ASN A 337 -23.38 20.16 -117.01
CA ASN A 337 -24.30 20.16 -118.14
C ASN A 337 -24.45 21.55 -118.78
N LEU A 338 -24.28 22.64 -118.02
CA LEU A 338 -24.32 24.01 -118.55
C LEU A 338 -23.24 24.22 -119.62
N SER A 339 -22.06 23.62 -119.45
CA SER A 339 -20.97 23.64 -120.45
C SER A 339 -21.37 22.94 -121.75
N SER A 340 -21.99 21.77 -121.66
CA SER A 340 -22.47 21.02 -122.84
C SER A 340 -23.61 21.75 -123.55
N ALA A 341 -24.53 22.36 -122.81
CA ALA A 341 -25.63 23.16 -123.36
C ALA A 341 -25.12 24.40 -124.12
N LYS A 342 -24.03 25.03 -123.65
CA LYS A 342 -23.40 26.19 -124.30
C LYS A 342 -22.63 25.85 -125.59
N THR A 343 -22.43 24.57 -125.89
CA THR A 343 -21.81 24.09 -127.14
C THR A 343 -22.87 23.74 -128.21
N TYR A 344 -24.14 23.64 -127.81
CA TYR A 344 -25.28 23.31 -128.68
C TYR A 344 -26.16 24.54 -129.05
N ILE A 345 -25.84 25.71 -128.51
CA ILE A 345 -26.40 27.03 -128.86
C ILE A 345 -25.25 27.83 -129.45
#